data_AF-A0A519NPY4-F1
#
_entry.id   AF-A0A519NPY4-F1
#
_cell.length_a   1.000
_cell.length_b   1.000
_cell.length_c   1.000
_cell.angle_alpha   90.00
_cell.angle_beta   90.00
_cell.angle_gamma   90.00
#
_symmetry.space_group_name_H-M   'P 1'
#
loop_
_entity.id
_entity.type
_entity.pdbx_description
1 polymer ?
#
loop_
_entity_poly.entity_id
_entity_poly.type
_entity_poly.pdbx_seq_one_letter_code
_entity_poly.pdbx_strand_id
1 'polypeptide(L)'
;MPIPKKLLSRKDEITADFLNLMETHIVALMDGRDAKRYSATDYGALLFIHPRHLTNTLRLTTGKSTCDFMEERIVAEAIKLLLETNMPIAEIGYRFAYDDATNFTKFFKGMTGTTPLQYRKQNKLVPEN
;
A
#
# COMPACT_ATOMS: atom_id res chain seq x y z
N MET A 1 7.22 31.79 29.06
CA MET A 1 6.81 31.69 27.65
C MET A 1 6.52 30.23 27.33
N PRO A 2 5.33 29.85 26.87
CA PRO A 2 5.09 28.48 26.44
C PRO A 2 5.83 28.24 25.12
N ILE A 3 6.60 27.15 25.07
CA ILE A 3 7.30 26.70 23.87
C ILE A 3 6.24 26.28 22.83
N PRO A 4 6.31 26.73 21.56
CA PRO A 4 5.35 26.36 20.55
C PRO A 4 5.27 24.83 20.35
N LYS A 5 4.06 24.30 20.20
CA LYS A 5 3.82 22.91 19.78
C LYS A 5 4.62 22.64 18.51
N LYS A 6 5.39 21.56 18.52
CA LYS A 6 6.33 21.11 17.46
C LYS A 6 5.79 21.48 16.07
N LEU A 7 6.35 22.51 15.45
CA LEU A 7 6.07 22.82 14.04
C LEU A 7 6.65 21.65 13.25
N LEU A 8 5.81 20.84 12.60
CA LEU A 8 6.31 19.81 11.69
C LEU A 8 7.16 20.52 10.61
N SER A 9 8.27 19.92 10.21
CA SER A 9 9.00 20.47 9.06
C SER A 9 8.14 20.30 7.80
N ARG A 10 8.31 21.16 6.80
CA ARG A 10 7.59 20.99 5.51
C ARG A 10 7.75 19.60 4.91
N LYS A 11 8.91 18.96 5.13
CA LYS A 11 9.17 17.58 4.68
C LYS A 11 8.29 16.58 5.43
N ASP A 12 8.13 16.74 6.74
CA ASP A 12 7.26 15.88 7.55
C ASP A 12 5.79 16.07 7.16
N GLU A 13 5.36 17.31 6.83
CA GLU A 13 4.00 17.59 6.35
C GLU A 13 3.73 16.87 5.03
N ILE A 14 4.62 17.00 4.04
CA ILE A 14 4.49 16.31 2.75
C ILE A 14 4.39 14.80 2.95
N THR A 15 5.21 14.24 3.84
CA THR A 15 5.17 12.81 4.15
C THR A 15 3.85 12.42 4.82
N ALA A 16 3.35 13.20 5.78
CA ALA A 16 2.07 12.94 6.41
C ALA A 16 0.90 13.02 5.41
N ASP A 17 0.88 14.05 4.56
CA ASP A 17 -0.14 14.24 3.52
C ASP A 17 -0.12 13.09 2.51
N PHE A 18 1.07 12.66 2.07
CA PHE A 18 1.24 11.49 1.21
C PHE A 18 0.65 10.23 1.85
N LEU A 19 0.97 9.96 3.12
CA LEU A 19 0.46 8.77 3.82
C LEU A 19 -1.07 8.78 3.91
N ASN A 20 -1.69 9.93 4.19
CA ASN A 20 -3.15 10.07 4.22
C ASN A 20 -3.80 9.83 2.85
N LEU A 21 -3.21 10.38 1.78
CA LEU A 21 -3.67 10.15 0.41
C LEU A 21 -3.53 8.68 0.01
N MET A 22 -2.41 8.06 0.39
CA MET A 22 -2.15 6.65 0.13
C MET A 22 -3.18 5.75 0.82
N GLU A 23 -3.45 5.95 2.11
CA GLU A 23 -4.47 5.14 2.81
C GLU A 23 -5.85 5.31 2.18
N THR A 24 -6.22 6.55 1.82
CA THR A 24 -7.49 6.81 1.13
C THR A 24 -7.58 6.06 -0.20
N HIS A 25 -6.48 6.05 -0.97
CA HIS A 25 -6.40 5.38 -2.25
C HIS A 25 -6.41 3.84 -2.12
N ILE A 26 -5.74 3.28 -1.11
CA ILE A 26 -5.79 1.83 -0.82
C ILE A 26 -7.23 1.38 -0.55
N VAL A 27 -7.97 2.13 0.27
CA VAL A 27 -9.40 1.83 0.53
C VAL A 27 -10.22 1.93 -0.76
N ALA A 28 -9.99 2.95 -1.59
CA ALA A 28 -10.68 3.10 -2.86
C ALA A 28 -10.40 1.95 -3.84
N LEU A 29 -9.17 1.44 -3.90
CA LEU A 29 -8.83 0.23 -4.67
C LEU A 29 -9.60 -0.99 -4.16
N MET A 30 -9.58 -1.23 -2.84
CA MET A 30 -10.25 -2.39 -2.22
C MET A 30 -11.77 -2.39 -2.45
N ASP A 31 -12.38 -1.21 -2.44
CA ASP A 31 -13.81 -1.00 -2.72
C ASP A 31 -14.14 -1.08 -4.23
N GLY A 32 -13.13 -1.18 -5.10
CA GLY A 32 -13.30 -1.13 -6.56
C GLY A 32 -13.68 0.26 -7.10
N ARG A 33 -13.52 1.32 -6.29
CA ARG A 33 -13.75 2.72 -6.70
C ARG A 33 -12.65 3.23 -7.61
N ASP A 34 -11.42 2.79 -7.38
CA ASP A 34 -10.27 3.06 -8.25
C ASP A 34 -9.89 1.80 -9.04
N ALA A 35 -9.67 1.95 -10.35
CA ALA A 35 -9.29 0.85 -11.24
C ALA A 35 -7.77 0.75 -11.49
N LYS A 36 -6.98 1.74 -11.02
CA LYS A 36 -5.53 1.81 -11.22
C LYS A 36 -4.82 2.24 -9.95
N ARG A 37 -3.61 1.74 -9.74
CA ARG A 37 -2.72 2.24 -8.68
C ARG A 37 -2.15 3.61 -9.05
N TYR A 38 -2.10 4.51 -8.09
CA TYR A 38 -1.43 5.80 -8.24
C TYR A 38 0.08 5.64 -8.26
N SER A 39 0.71 6.34 -9.21
CA SER A 39 2.15 6.51 -9.31
C SER A 39 2.62 7.71 -8.49
N ALA A 40 3.94 7.89 -8.35
CA ALA A 40 4.51 9.11 -7.76
C ALA A 40 4.04 10.38 -8.50
N THR A 41 3.74 10.29 -9.80
CA THR A 41 3.19 11.41 -10.58
C THR A 41 1.78 11.76 -10.14
N ASP A 42 0.91 10.77 -9.94
CA ASP A 42 -0.46 11.00 -9.49
C ASP A 42 -0.45 11.63 -8.08
N TYR A 43 0.34 11.09 -7.15
CA TYR A 43 0.48 11.68 -5.80
C TYR A 43 1.13 13.06 -5.80
N GLY A 44 2.14 13.29 -6.64
CA GLY A 44 2.75 14.62 -6.80
C GLY A 44 1.72 15.65 -7.27
N ALA A 45 0.87 15.29 -8.23
CA ALA A 45 -0.21 16.16 -8.70
C ALA A 45 -1.20 16.50 -7.58
N LEU A 46 -1.63 15.50 -6.78
CA LEU A 46 -2.54 15.71 -5.65
C LEU A 46 -1.94 16.59 -4.54
N LEU A 47 -0.62 16.54 -4.36
CA LEU A 47 0.12 17.33 -3.38
C LEU A 47 0.65 18.65 -3.94
N PHE A 48 0.36 18.97 -5.21
CA PHE A 48 0.86 20.15 -5.92
C PHE A 48 2.39 20.28 -5.90
N ILE A 49 3.09 19.15 -6.01
CA ILE A 49 4.56 19.09 -6.05
C ILE A 49 5.05 18.18 -7.17
N HIS A 50 6.28 18.42 -7.64
CA HIS A 50 6.89 17.55 -8.64
C HIS A 50 7.11 16.13 -8.07
N PRO A 51 6.85 15.05 -8.83
CA PRO A 51 6.99 13.66 -8.35
C PRO A 51 8.38 13.33 -7.81
N ARG A 52 9.43 13.85 -8.44
CA ARG A 52 10.80 13.73 -7.93
C ARG A 52 10.98 14.35 -6.54
N HIS A 53 10.33 15.49 -6.28
CA HIS A 53 10.39 16.13 -4.97
C HIS A 53 9.68 15.26 -3.92
N LEU A 54 8.50 14.74 -4.24
CA LEU A 54 7.78 13.79 -3.37
C LEU A 54 8.67 12.59 -3.01
N THR A 55 9.17 11.85 -4.01
CA THR A 55 10.00 10.66 -3.77
C THR A 55 11.25 10.98 -2.96
N ASN A 56 11.92 12.11 -3.23
CA ASN A 56 13.09 12.51 -2.47
C ASN A 56 12.73 12.85 -1.01
N THR A 57 11.62 13.55 -0.78
CA THR A 57 11.15 13.90 0.56
C THR A 57 10.79 12.65 1.37
N LEU A 58 10.09 11.69 0.77
CA LEU A 58 9.79 10.40 1.41
C LEU A 58 11.08 9.67 1.77
N ARG A 59 12.03 9.53 0.84
CA ARG A 59 13.31 8.88 1.12
C ARG A 59 14.10 9.56 2.24
N LEU A 60 14.09 10.90 2.28
CA LEU A 60 14.80 11.66 3.31
C LEU A 60 14.17 11.51 4.70
N THR A 61 12.85 11.35 4.79
CA THR A 61 12.12 11.30 6.07
C THR A 61 11.91 9.88 6.57
N THR A 62 11.81 8.89 5.67
CA THR A 62 11.41 7.51 6.02
C THR A 62 12.33 6.44 5.45
N GLY A 63 13.24 6.79 4.52
CA GLY A 63 14.06 5.83 3.78
C GLY A 63 13.33 5.12 2.63
N LYS A 64 12.04 5.40 2.42
CA LYS A 64 11.18 4.68 1.45
C LYS A 64 10.71 5.59 0.32
N SER A 65 10.45 5.01 -0.83
CA SER A 65 9.81 5.66 -1.98
C SER A 65 8.29 5.47 -1.94
N THR A 66 7.59 6.19 -2.81
CA THR A 66 6.14 6.01 -3.03
C THR A 66 5.78 4.56 -3.39
N CYS A 67 6.62 3.88 -4.19
CA CYS A 67 6.38 2.50 -4.60
C CYS A 67 6.48 1.55 -3.41
N ASP A 68 7.52 1.70 -2.59
CA ASP A 68 7.74 0.88 -1.39
C ASP A 68 6.54 0.97 -0.44
N PHE A 69 6.05 2.18 -0.19
CA PHE A 69 4.88 2.40 0.65
C PHE A 69 3.60 1.75 0.10
N MET A 70 3.34 1.89 -1.21
CA MET A 70 2.19 1.25 -1.86
C MET A 70 2.28 -0.28 -1.77
N GLU A 71 3.44 -0.86 -2.08
CA GLU A 71 3.66 -2.30 -2.05
C GLU A 71 3.53 -2.87 -0.64
N GLU A 72 4.10 -2.21 0.37
CA GLU A 72 3.97 -2.59 1.77
C GLU A 72 2.50 -2.56 2.25
N ARG A 73 1.74 -1.53 1.85
CA ARG A 73 0.32 -1.46 2.23
C ARG A 73 -0.53 -2.49 1.50
N ILE A 74 -0.29 -2.70 0.21
CA ILE A 74 -1.00 -3.73 -0.56
C ILE A 74 -0.74 -5.11 0.04
N VAL A 75 0.51 -5.47 0.36
CA VAL A 75 0.78 -6.81 0.93
C VAL A 75 0.15 -6.98 2.31
N ALA A 76 0.12 -5.93 3.13
CA ALA A 76 -0.52 -5.98 4.44
C ALA A 76 -2.04 -6.22 4.32
N GLU A 77 -2.74 -5.50 3.43
CA GLU A 77 -4.17 -5.73 3.20
C GLU A 77 -4.46 -7.08 2.54
N ALA A 78 -3.60 -7.51 1.62
CA ALA A 78 -3.67 -8.85 1.04
C ALA A 78 -3.55 -9.93 2.10
N ILE A 79 -2.58 -9.83 3.02
CA ILE A 79 -2.44 -10.74 4.16
C ILE A 79 -3.72 -10.79 4.97
N LYS A 80 -4.29 -9.63 5.31
CA LYS A 80 -5.56 -9.55 6.05
C LYS A 80 -6.68 -10.30 5.35
N LEU A 81 -6.89 -10.04 4.05
CA LEU A 81 -7.90 -10.74 3.24
C LEU A 81 -7.65 -12.25 3.16
N LEU A 82 -6.39 -12.70 3.09
CA LEU A 82 -6.04 -14.11 3.07
C LEU A 82 -6.37 -14.84 4.38
N LEU A 83 -6.25 -14.15 5.51
CA LEU A 83 -6.47 -14.70 6.85
C LEU A 83 -7.93 -14.65 7.29
N GLU A 84 -8.63 -13.57 6.94
CA GLU A 84 -9.99 -13.29 7.41
C GLU A 84 -11.08 -13.79 6.46
N THR A 85 -10.74 -14.16 5.22
CA THR A 85 -11.73 -14.52 4.19
C THR A 85 -11.34 -15.76 3.38
N ASN A 86 -12.32 -16.36 2.72
CA ASN A 86 -12.13 -17.41 1.72
C ASN A 86 -12.03 -16.87 0.28
N MET A 87 -11.81 -15.57 0.10
CA MET A 87 -11.80 -14.92 -1.21
C MET A 87 -10.81 -15.60 -2.16
N PRO A 88 -11.15 -15.87 -3.44
CA PRO A 88 -10.20 -16.41 -4.41
C PRO A 88 -8.95 -15.53 -4.53
N ILE A 89 -7.77 -16.15 -4.66
CA ILE A 89 -6.48 -15.42 -4.76
C ILE A 89 -6.49 -14.44 -5.95
N ALA A 90 -7.12 -14.84 -7.05
CA ALA A 90 -7.30 -13.98 -8.22
C ALA A 90 -8.12 -12.72 -7.90
N GLU A 91 -9.22 -12.86 -7.15
CA GLU A 91 -10.07 -11.73 -6.75
C GLU A 91 -9.33 -10.77 -5.82
N ILE A 92 -8.52 -11.29 -4.88
CA ILE A 92 -7.66 -10.46 -4.04
C ILE A 92 -6.69 -9.64 -4.91
N GLY A 93 -6.05 -10.27 -5.90
CA GLY A 93 -5.18 -9.57 -6.85
C GLY A 93 -5.91 -8.48 -7.64
N TYR A 94 -7.13 -8.77 -8.13
CA TYR A 94 -7.92 -7.80 -8.89
C TYR A 94 -8.30 -6.56 -8.08
N ARG A 95 -8.58 -6.70 -6.77
CA ARG A 95 -8.84 -5.56 -5.88
C ARG A 95 -7.67 -4.58 -5.78
N PHE A 96 -6.45 -5.03 -6.03
CA PHE A 96 -5.26 -4.18 -6.04
C PHE A 96 -4.78 -3.84 -7.46
N ALA A 97 -5.66 -3.95 -8.46
CA ALA A 97 -5.39 -3.67 -9.87
C ALA A 97 -4.21 -4.46 -10.45
N TYR A 98 -4.10 -5.75 -10.11
CA TYR A 98 -3.24 -6.68 -10.86
C TYR A 98 -4.03 -7.28 -12.02
N ASP A 99 -3.44 -7.36 -13.21
CA ASP A 99 -4.13 -7.86 -14.42
C ASP A 99 -4.42 -9.37 -14.36
N ASP A 100 -3.63 -10.11 -13.57
CA ASP A 100 -3.81 -11.55 -13.38
C ASP A 100 -3.29 -12.03 -12.01
N ALA A 101 -3.73 -13.22 -11.62
CA ALA A 101 -3.35 -13.87 -10.37
C ALA A 101 -1.86 -14.25 -10.31
N THR A 102 -1.19 -14.41 -11.46
CA THR A 102 0.23 -14.81 -11.54
C THR A 102 1.11 -13.64 -11.11
N ASN A 103 0.84 -12.43 -11.59
CA ASN A 103 1.56 -11.22 -11.23
C ASN A 103 1.36 -10.87 -9.76
N PHE A 104 0.12 -10.98 -9.26
CA PHE A 104 -0.16 -10.83 -7.84
C PHE A 104 0.60 -11.87 -6.99
N THR A 105 0.60 -13.14 -7.40
CA THR A 105 1.33 -14.21 -6.69
C THR A 105 2.84 -13.96 -6.65
N LYS A 106 3.43 -13.51 -7.76
CA LYS A 106 4.86 -13.15 -7.82
C LYS A 106 5.17 -11.98 -6.89
N PHE A 107 4.37 -10.93 -6.94
CA PHE A 107 4.48 -9.78 -6.04
C PHE A 107 4.40 -10.22 -4.57
N PHE A 108 3.34 -10.93 -4.19
CA PHE A 108 3.13 -11.36 -2.81
C PHE A 108 4.26 -12.25 -2.31
N LYS A 109 4.75 -13.17 -3.15
CA LYS A 109 5.91 -14.01 -2.83
C LYS A 109 7.20 -13.20 -2.69
N GLY A 110 7.40 -12.18 -3.53
CA GLY A 110 8.52 -11.26 -3.40
C GLY A 110 8.51 -10.52 -2.05
N MET A 111 7.33 -10.11 -1.59
CA MET A 111 7.16 -9.37 -0.34
C MET A 111 7.20 -10.25 0.92
N THR A 112 6.71 -11.50 0.85
CA THR A 112 6.49 -12.36 2.03
C THR A 112 7.35 -13.63 2.06
N GLY A 113 8.03 -13.96 0.96
CA GLY A 113 8.78 -15.21 0.80
C GLY A 113 7.94 -16.45 0.46
N THR A 114 6.60 -16.37 0.51
CA THR A 114 5.70 -17.52 0.25
C THR A 114 4.57 -17.13 -0.71
N THR A 115 3.94 -18.11 -1.36
CA THR A 115 2.78 -17.79 -2.24
C THR A 115 1.54 -17.46 -1.39
N PRO A 116 0.58 -16.67 -1.91
CA PRO A 116 -0.67 -16.38 -1.20
C PRO A 116 -1.42 -17.64 -0.72
N LEU A 117 -1.42 -18.69 -1.55
CA LEU A 117 -2.07 -19.97 -1.22
C LEU A 117 -1.35 -20.68 -0.07
N GLN A 118 -0.01 -20.72 -0.09
CA GLN A 118 0.77 -21.29 1.00
C GLN A 118 0.56 -20.50 2.29
N TYR A 119 0.61 -19.18 2.20
CA TYR A 119 0.40 -18.28 3.34
C TYR A 119 -0.96 -18.53 4.00
N ARG A 120 -2.04 -18.59 3.19
CA ARG A 120 -3.39 -18.90 3.69
C ARG A 120 -3.44 -20.25 4.39
N LYS A 121 -2.90 -21.31 3.78
CA LYS A 121 -2.94 -22.67 4.36
C LYS A 121 -2.19 -22.76 5.69
N GLN A 122 -1.11 -22.01 5.85
CA GLN A 122 -0.26 -22.05 7.05
C GLN A 122 -0.82 -21.21 8.21
N ASN A 123 -1.57 -20.15 7.91
CA ASN A 123 -1.89 -19.12 8.89
C ASN A 123 -3.40 -18.89 9.11
N LYS A 124 -4.29 -19.61 8.40
CA LYS A 124 -5.74 -19.46 8.56
C LYS A 124 -6.11 -19.60 10.04
N LEU A 125 -6.77 -18.57 10.58
CA LEU A 125 -7.10 -18.49 12.00
C LEU A 125 -8.30 -19.39 12.40
N VAL A 126 -8.83 -20.19 11.47
CA VAL A 126 -9.94 -21.12 11.71
C VAL A 126 -9.66 -22.45 11.00
N PRO A 127 -9.75 -23.61 11.69
CA PRO A 127 -9.66 -24.91 11.03
C PRO A 127 -10.81 -25.07 10.03
N GLU A 128 -10.50 -25.60 8.86
CA GLU A 128 -11.53 -26.02 7.89
C GLU A 128 -12.32 -27.19 8.51
N ASN A 129 -13.63 -26.99 8.70
CA ASN A 129 -14.59 -28.07 8.96
C ASN A 129 -14.98 -28.73 7.63
#